data_AF-A0A2V7DGN9-F1
#
_entry.id   AF-A0A2V7DGN9-F1
#
_cell.length_a   1.000
_cell.length_b   1.000
_cell.length_c   1.000
_cell.angle_alpha   90.00
_cell.angle_beta   90.00
_cell.angle_gamma   90.00
#
_symmetry.space_group_name_H-M   'P 1'
#
loop_
_entity.id
_entity.type
_entity.pdbx_description
1 polymer ?
#
loop_
_entity_poly.entity_id
_entity_poly.type
_entity_poly.pdbx_seq_one_letter_code
_entity_poly.pdbx_strand_id
1 'polypeptide(L)' 'MGGFVRDGRAPHYTELAERLGVTPVAALGLQRALAASGLPIWMYPDTDHVAAASPFSNLPTPYRISVDGQQRWYGL' A
#
# COMPACT_ATOMS: atom_id res chain seq x y z
N MET A 1 6.09 1.77 12.59
CA MET A 1 6.12 0.91 11.39
C MET A 1 5.25 -0.37 11.47
N GLY A 2 4.34 -0.55 12.44
CA GLY A 2 3.63 -1.83 12.65
C GLY A 2 2.36 -2.10 11.83
N GLY A 3 1.77 -1.08 11.18
CA GLY A 3 0.49 -1.24 10.46
C GLY A 3 0.58 -2.14 9.23
N PHE A 4 1.60 -1.98 8.38
CA PHE A 4 1.72 -2.73 7.12
C PHE A 4 1.71 -4.26 7.32
N VAL A 5 2.52 -4.76 8.27
CA VAL A 5 2.62 -6.20 8.57
C VAL A 5 1.35 -6.69 9.26
N ARG A 6 0.83 -5.93 10.23
CA ARG A 6 -0.36 -6.28 11.01
C ARG A 6 -1.63 -6.26 10.16
N ASP A 7 -1.82 -5.24 9.35
CA ASP A 7 -3.09 -4.95 8.68
C ASP A 7 -3.23 -5.74 7.36
N GLY A 8 -2.13 -6.28 6.82
CA GLY A 8 -2.18 -7.14 5.63
C GLY A 8 -2.54 -6.43 4.34
N ARG A 9 -2.44 -5.10 4.31
CA ARG A 9 -2.76 -4.29 3.14
C ARG A 9 -1.92 -3.02 3.09
N ALA A 10 -1.86 -2.42 1.91
CA ALA A 10 -1.24 -1.12 1.77
C ALA A 10 -2.04 -0.09 2.61
N PRO A 11 -1.37 0.86 3.26
CA PRO A 11 -2.05 1.92 4.00
C PRO A 11 -2.83 2.83 3.04
N HIS A 12 -3.95 3.37 3.52
CA HIS A 12 -4.65 4.45 2.84
C HIS A 12 -3.89 5.77 3.06
N TYR A 13 -3.98 6.71 2.12
CA TYR A 13 -3.25 7.98 2.22
C TYR A 13 -3.61 8.80 3.46
N THR A 14 -4.83 8.62 4.02
CA THR A 14 -5.21 9.25 5.30
C THR A 14 -4.47 8.67 6.50
N GLU A 15 -4.22 7.36 6.52
CA GLU A 15 -3.40 6.69 7.54
C GLU A 15 -1.93 7.10 7.41
N LEU A 16 -1.46 7.34 6.18
CA LEU A 16 -0.15 7.91 5.91
C LEU A 16 -0.08 9.37 6.40
N ALA A 17 -1.12 10.17 6.16
CA ALA A 17 -1.18 11.57 6.57
C ALA A 17 -1.01 11.71 8.09
N GLU A 18 -1.76 10.92 8.87
CA GLU A 18 -1.66 10.88 10.33
C GLU A 18 -0.24 10.52 10.77
N ARG A 19 0.36 9.48 10.17
CA ARG A 19 1.71 9.00 10.53
C ARG A 19 2.83 9.95 10.15
N LEU A 20 2.67 10.68 9.05
CA LEU A 20 3.65 11.63 8.53
C LEU A 20 3.45 13.04 9.12
N GLY A 21 2.37 13.29 9.85
CA GLY A 21 2.05 14.60 10.41
C GLY A 21 1.71 15.64 9.34
N VAL A 22 1.10 15.21 8.24
CA VAL A 22 0.74 16.08 7.10
C VAL A 22 -0.77 16.03 6.83
N THR A 23 -1.27 16.92 5.98
CA THR A 23 -2.67 16.88 5.56
C THR A 23 -2.94 15.67 4.65
N PRO A 24 -4.18 15.14 4.61
CA PRO A 24 -4.55 14.09 3.68
C PRO A 24 -4.24 14.42 2.21
N VAL A 25 -4.44 15.67 1.81
CA VAL A 25 -4.13 16.14 0.44
C VAL A 25 -2.63 16.06 0.16
N ALA A 26 -1.78 16.48 1.10
CA ALA A 26 -0.33 16.37 0.95
C ALA A 26 0.12 14.90 0.89
N ALA A 27 -0.44 14.03 1.74
CA ALA A 27 -0.13 12.60 1.71
C ALA A 27 -0.55 11.94 0.39
N LEU A 28 -1.74 12.27 -0.14
CA LEU A 28 -2.19 11.78 -1.43
C LEU A 28 -1.27 12.24 -2.56
N GLY A 29 -0.84 13.51 -2.54
CA GLY A 29 0.14 14.06 -3.49
C GLY A 29 1.46 13.29 -3.47
N LEU A 30 2.00 13.02 -2.29
CA LEU A 30 3.22 12.22 -2.12
C LEU A 30 3.03 10.77 -2.60
N GLN A 31 1.90 10.14 -2.29
CA GLN A 31 1.59 8.78 -2.74
C GLN A 31 1.56 8.70 -4.28
N ARG A 32 0.87 9.65 -4.93
CA ARG A 32 0.80 9.71 -6.40
C ARG A 32 2.15 10.02 -7.04
N ALA A 33 2.93 10.92 -6.44
CA ALA A 33 4.28 11.22 -6.91
C ALA A 33 5.19 9.99 -6.81
N LEU A 34 5.07 9.20 -5.73
CA LEU A 34 5.81 7.96 -5.57
C LEU A 34 5.40 6.91 -6.62
N ALA A 35 4.10 6.75 -6.89
CA ALA A 35 3.62 5.86 -7.96
C ALA A 35 4.10 6.31 -9.36
N ALA A 36 4.26 7.62 -9.58
CA ALA A 36 4.78 8.17 -10.83
C ALA A 36 6.32 8.18 -10.94
N SER A 37 7.05 7.79 -9.88
CA SER A 37 8.51 7.90 -9.82
C SER A 37 9.27 6.86 -10.64
N GLY A 38 8.57 5.90 -11.27
CA GLY A 38 9.16 4.75 -11.95
C GLY A 38 9.45 3.57 -11.03
N LEU A 39 9.17 3.69 -9.73
CA LEU A 39 9.13 2.56 -8.82
C LEU A 39 7.95 1.62 -9.17
N PRO A 40 8.08 0.31 -8.92
CA PRO A 40 7.04 -0.68 -9.17
C PRO A 40 5.89 -0.55 -8.15
N ILE A 41 5.10 0.50 -8.28
CA ILE A 41 3.95 0.86 -7.45
C ILE A 41 2.78 1.13 -8.38
N TRP A 42 1.68 0.42 -8.18
CA TRP A 42 0.50 0.50 -9.01
C TRP A 42 -0.69 0.98 -8.20
N MET A 43 -1.38 1.97 -8.73
CA MET A 43 -2.65 2.46 -8.21
C MET A 43 -3.80 1.64 -8.80
N TYR A 44 -4.84 1.38 -8.01
CA TYR A 44 -6.04 0.78 -8.54
C TYR A 44 -6.81 1.82 -9.38
N PRO A 45 -7.21 1.50 -10.63
CA PRO A 45 -7.79 2.47 -11.55
C PRO A 45 -8.96 3.25 -10.95
N ASP A 46 -9.03 4.54 -11.25
CA ASP A 46 -10.11 5.45 -10.83
C ASP A 46 -10.33 5.54 -9.30
N THR A 47 -9.32 5.17 -8.51
CA THR A 47 -9.35 5.26 -7.05
C THR A 47 -8.05 5.86 -6.50
N ASP A 48 -8.03 6.10 -5.18
CA ASP A 48 -6.83 6.48 -4.43
C ASP A 48 -6.18 5.29 -3.70
N HIS A 49 -6.61 4.06 -4.01
CA HIS A 49 -6.07 2.85 -3.40
C HIS A 49 -4.81 2.38 -4.12
N VAL A 50 -3.80 2.00 -3.35
CA VAL A 50 -2.65 1.25 -3.87
C VAL A 50 -3.13 -0.17 -4.21
N ALA A 51 -2.96 -0.60 -5.46
CA ALA A 51 -3.21 -1.98 -5.87
C ALA A 51 -2.04 -2.89 -5.47
N ALA A 52 -0.81 -2.43 -5.71
CA ALA A 52 0.39 -3.16 -5.35
C ALA A 52 1.59 -2.22 -5.22
N ALA A 53 2.57 -2.62 -4.42
CA ALA A 53 3.87 -1.99 -4.29
C ALA A 53 4.90 -3.12 -4.11
N SER A 54 5.72 -3.37 -5.12
CA SER A 54 6.59 -4.55 -5.16
C SER A 54 7.45 -4.67 -3.90
N PRO A 55 7.52 -5.87 -3.27
CA PRO A 55 7.02 -7.17 -3.76
C PRO A 55 5.58 -7.52 -3.35
N PHE A 56 4.80 -6.59 -2.77
CA PHE A 56 3.49 -6.88 -2.17
C PHE A 56 2.32 -6.43 -3.04
N SER A 57 1.27 -7.25 -3.08
CA SER A 57 0.02 -6.99 -3.77
C SER A 57 -1.15 -7.03 -2.80
N ASN A 58 -2.05 -6.05 -2.90
CA ASN A 58 -3.37 -6.10 -2.24
C ASN A 58 -4.36 -6.97 -3.03
N LEU A 59 -4.06 -7.27 -4.29
CA LEU A 59 -4.87 -8.13 -5.16
C LEU A 59 -4.43 -9.59 -5.02
N PRO A 60 -5.36 -10.56 -5.05
CA PRO A 60 -5.02 -11.97 -5.02
C PRO A 60 -4.06 -12.39 -6.13
N THR A 61 -3.01 -13.11 -5.74
CA THR A 61 -2.09 -13.82 -6.65
C THR A 61 -1.88 -15.25 -6.14
N PRO A 62 -1.26 -16.14 -6.94
CA PRO A 62 -0.87 -17.47 -6.46
C PRO A 62 0.13 -17.44 -5.29
N TYR A 63 0.86 -16.34 -5.11
CA TYR A 63 1.90 -16.21 -4.08
C TYR A 63 1.31 -15.67 -2.79
N ARG A 64 0.84 -16.56 -1.91
CA ARG A 64 0.23 -16.18 -0.63
C ARG A 64 1.31 -15.96 0.44
N ILE A 65 1.30 -14.79 1.08
CA ILE A 65 2.23 -14.43 2.15
C ILE A 65 1.46 -14.42 3.48
N SER A 66 1.97 -15.18 4.44
CA SER A 66 1.39 -15.31 5.79
C SER A 66 2.28 -14.66 6.84
N VAL A 67 1.66 -14.09 7.86
CA VAL A 67 2.31 -13.52 9.05
C VAL A 67 1.64 -14.15 10.25
N ASP A 68 2.42 -14.78 11.13
CA ASP A 68 1.94 -15.51 12.31
C ASP A 68 0.89 -16.58 11.98
N GLY A 69 1.10 -17.31 10.87
CA GLY A 69 0.20 -18.37 10.40
C GLY A 69 -1.11 -17.89 9.76
N GLN A 70 -1.36 -16.58 9.70
CA GLN A 70 -2.52 -16.00 9.02
C GLN A 70 -2.12 -15.44 7.66
N GLN A 71 -2.86 -15.79 6.60
CA GLN A 71 -2.63 -15.20 5.29
C GLN A 71 -3.06 -13.73 5.31
N ARG A 72 -2.12 -12.85 4.99
CA ARG A 72 -2.33 -11.39 5.04
C ARG A 72 -2.11 -10.74 3.68
N TRP A 73 -1.07 -11.16 2.96
CA TRP A 73 -0.61 -10.50 1.74
C TRP A 73 -0.55 -11.45 0.56
N TYR A 74 -0.37 -10.87 -0.62
CA TYR A 74 0.02 -11.57 -1.84
C TYR A 74 1.35 -11.02 -2.36
N GLY A 75 2.15 -11.87 -3.01
CA GLY A 75 3.37 -11.47 -3.72
C GLY A 75 3.08 -11.10 -5.17
N LEU A 76 3.90 -10.22 -5.74
CA LEU A 76 3.95 -9.94 -7.18
C LEU A 76 4.91 -10.87 -7.92
#